data_AF-A0A1A8BBK2-F1
#
_entry.id   AF-A0A1A8BBK2-F1
#
_cell.length_a   1.000
_cell.length_b   1.000
_cell.length_c   1.000
_cell.angle_alpha   90.00
_cell.angle_beta   90.00
_cell.angle_gamma   90.00
#
_symmetry.space_group_name_H-M   'P 1'
#
loop_
_entity.id
_entity.type
_entity.pdbx_description
1 polymer ?
#
loop_
_entity_poly.entity_id
_entity_poly.type
_entity_poly.pdbx_seq_one_letter_code
_entity_poly.pdbx_strand_id
1 'polypeptide(L)' 'MEDKGFSAFGLILCFVSFMAIHLVHGDLSYSFPEELSRGSVIGNIAKDLSLDLRALSERKARVDFEG' A
#
# COMPACT_ATOMS: atom_id res chain seq x y z
N MET A 1 32.12 27.67 -11.54
CA MET A 1 30.86 27.94 -12.27
C MET A 1 29.88 26.90 -11.78
N GLU A 2 29.02 27.31 -10.85
CA GLU A 2 28.36 26.43 -9.88
C GLU A 2 27.13 25.72 -10.48
N ASP A 3 27.14 24.40 -10.34
CA ASP A 3 26.13 23.39 -10.64
C ASP A 3 24.92 23.44 -9.69
N LYS A 4 24.29 24.62 -9.59
CA LYS A 4 23.06 24.81 -8.77
C LYS A 4 21.83 24.09 -9.34
N GLY A 5 21.86 23.69 -10.61
CA GLY A 5 20.76 23.01 -11.28
C GLY A 5 20.54 21.57 -10.80
N PHE A 6 21.60 20.78 -10.61
CA PHE A 6 21.47 19.35 -10.33
C PHE A 6 20.86 19.06 -8.93
N SER A 7 21.20 19.90 -7.94
CA SER A 7 20.70 19.78 -6.56
C SER A 7 19.21 20.12 -6.43
N ALA A 8 18.75 21.18 -7.10
CA ALA A 8 17.34 21.62 -7.03
C ALA A 8 16.37 20.57 -7.61
N PHE A 9 16.73 19.93 -8.73
CA PHE A 9 15.92 18.86 -9.31
C PHE A 9 15.81 17.65 -8.39
N GLY A 10 16.90 17.25 -7.72
CA GLY A 10 16.87 16.18 -6.74
C GLY A 10 15.93 16.47 -5.57
N LEU A 11 15.97 17.70 -5.03
CA LEU A 11 15.08 18.12 -3.95
C LEU A 11 13.61 18.12 -4.36
N ILE A 12 13.31 18.59 -5.58
CA ILE A 12 11.94 18.58 -6.13
C ILE A 12 11.44 17.14 -6.27
N LEU A 13 12.26 16.23 -6.79
CA LEU A 13 11.93 14.80 -6.90
C LEU A 13 11.64 14.16 -5.54
N CYS A 14 12.49 14.42 -4.54
CA CYS A 14 12.28 13.93 -3.17
C CYS A 14 10.97 14.46 -2.58
N PHE A 15 10.67 15.75 -2.78
CA PHE A 15 9.45 16.37 -2.27
C PHE A 15 8.20 15.78 -2.93
N VAL A 16 8.21 15.60 -4.25
CA VAL A 16 7.11 14.96 -4.99
C VAL A 16 6.91 13.51 -4.53
N SER A 17 7.98 12.74 -4.35
CA SER A 17 7.91 11.36 -3.86
C SER A 17 7.33 11.29 -2.45
N PHE A 18 7.75 12.17 -1.54
CA PHE A 18 7.24 12.22 -0.18
C PHE A 18 5.74 12.56 -0.14
N MET A 19 5.32 13.55 -0.93
CA MET A 19 3.90 13.90 -1.07
C MET A 19 3.07 12.76 -1.68
N ALA A 20 3.62 12.06 -2.68
CA ALA A 20 2.95 10.92 -3.30
C ALA A 20 2.71 9.77 -2.31
N ILE A 21 3.68 9.43 -1.46
CA ILE A 21 3.53 8.37 -0.46
C ILE A 21 2.42 8.73 0.55
N HIS A 22 2.33 9.99 0.96
CA HIS A 22 1.31 10.44 1.91
C HIS A 22 -0.11 10.39 1.31
N LEU A 23 -0.24 10.60 -0.01
CA LEU A 23 -1.51 10.54 -0.73
C LEU A 23 -2.05 9.11 -0.92
N VAL A 24 -1.20 8.07 -0.82
CA VAL A 24 -1.58 6.66 -1.07
C VAL A 24 -2.25 5.99 0.16
N HIS A 25 -2.84 6.77 1.07
CA HIS A 25 -3.68 6.22 2.13
C HIS A 25 -5.06 5.82 1.56
N GLY A 26 -5.17 4.57 1.11
CA GLY A 26 -6.44 3.95 0.78
C GLY A 26 -6.96 3.13 1.95
N ASP A 27 -8.08 3.55 2.54
CA ASP A 27 -8.84 2.71 3.47
C ASP A 27 -9.73 1.74 2.67
N LEU A 28 -9.63 0.45 2.97
CA LEU A 28 -10.38 -0.60 2.29
C LEU A 28 -11.33 -1.27 3.28
N SER A 29 -12.60 -0.87 3.22
CA SER A 29 -13.67 -1.40 4.06
C SER A 29 -14.53 -2.42 3.30
N TYR A 30 -14.71 -3.61 3.86
CA TYR A 30 -15.64 -4.63 3.35
C TYR A 30 -16.88 -4.70 4.25
N SER A 31 -18.07 -4.62 3.66
CA SER A 31 -19.34 -4.84 4.36
C SER A 31 -19.83 -6.27 4.11
N PHE A 32 -20.18 -6.99 5.17
CA PHE A 32 -20.67 -8.37 5.09
C PHE A 32 -21.85 -8.60 6.05
N PRO A 33 -22.77 -9.55 5.76
CA PRO A 33 -23.87 -9.85 6.65
C PRO A 33 -23.37 -10.56 7.92
N GLU A 34 -23.97 -10.26 9.07
CA GLU A 34 -23.60 -10.87 10.37
C GLU A 34 -23.74 -12.41 10.35
N GLU A 35 -24.68 -12.93 9.56
CA GLU A 35 -25.03 -14.35 9.45
C GLU A 35 -24.12 -15.16 8.50
N LEU A 36 -22.81 -14.87 8.48
CA LEU A 36 -21.87 -15.70 7.73
C LEU A 36 -21.56 -17.01 8.48
N SER A 37 -21.59 -18.12 7.74
CA SER A 37 -21.13 -19.40 8.25
C SER A 37 -19.67 -19.33 8.68
N ARG A 38 -19.32 -20.01 9.77
CA ARG A 38 -17.93 -20.07 10.26
C ARG A 38 -17.02 -20.60 9.16
N GLY A 39 -15.92 -19.90 8.92
CA GLY A 39 -14.96 -20.23 7.86
C GLY A 39 -15.29 -19.62 6.48
N SER A 40 -16.32 -18.78 6.39
CA SER A 40 -16.59 -18.03 5.17
C SER A 40 -15.50 -17.01 4.87
N VAL A 41 -15.13 -16.87 3.61
CA VAL A 41 -14.18 -15.85 3.12
C VAL A 41 -14.92 -14.52 2.96
N ILE A 42 -14.43 -13.46 3.60
CA ILE A 42 -15.07 -12.13 3.63
C ILE A 42 -14.61 -11.25 2.45
N GLY A 43 -13.39 -11.44 1.95
CA GLY A 43 -12.84 -10.65 0.84
C GLY A 43 -11.48 -11.17 0.37
N ASN A 44 -11.07 -10.74 -0.83
CA ASN A 44 -9.77 -11.10 -1.42
C ASN A 44 -8.92 -9.83 -1.64
N ILE A 45 -8.33 -9.36 -0.54
CA ILE A 45 -7.50 -8.13 -0.51
C ILE A 45 -6.38 -8.16 -1.55
N ALA A 46 -5.73 -9.32 -1.74
CA ALA A 46 -4.64 -9.45 -2.70
C ALA A 46 -5.12 -9.20 -4.14
N LYS A 47 -6.29 -9.75 -4.50
CA LYS A 47 -6.88 -9.50 -5.83
C LYS A 47 -7.35 -8.07 -5.98
N ASP A 48 -8.01 -7.52 -4.96
CA ASP A 48 -8.63 -6.19 -5.03
C ASP A 48 -7.59 -5.07 -5.10
N LEU A 49 -6.47 -5.24 -4.40
CA LEU A 49 -5.31 -4.34 -4.47
C LEU A 49 -4.33 -4.70 -5.61
N SER A 50 -4.66 -5.69 -6.45
CA SER A 50 -3.79 -6.18 -7.54
C SER A 50 -2.36 -6.54 -7.08
N LEU A 51 -2.24 -7.11 -5.88
CA LEU A 51 -0.98 -7.54 -5.29
C LEU A 51 -0.62 -8.95 -5.79
N ASP A 52 0.64 -9.13 -6.16
CA ASP A 52 1.16 -10.46 -6.52
C ASP A 52 1.42 -11.30 -5.27
N LEU A 53 0.71 -12.43 -5.16
CA LEU A 53 0.84 -13.38 -4.06
C LEU A 53 2.25 -13.97 -3.96
N ARG A 54 2.94 -14.15 -5.09
CA ARG A 54 4.30 -14.68 -5.09
C ARG A 54 5.26 -13.66 -4.48
N ALA A 55 5.18 -12.41 -4.90
CA ALA A 55 5.95 -11.32 -4.30
C ALA A 55 5.67 -11.14 -2.80
N LEU A 56 4.42 -11.27 -2.36
CA LEU A 56 4.06 -11.22 -0.93
C LEU A 56 4.71 -12.36 -0.13
N SER A 57 4.69 -13.58 -0.69
CA SER A 57 5.33 -14.74 -0.07
C SER A 57 6.84 -14.59 0.01
N GLU A 58 7.49 -14.18 -1.09
CA GLU A 58 8.94 -13.96 -1.16
C GLU A 58 9.41 -12.88 -0.17
N ARG A 59 8.63 -11.81 -0.02
CA ARG A 59 8.91 -10.71 0.92
C ARG A 59 8.54 -11.03 2.36
N LYS A 60 8.01 -12.23 2.65
CA LYS A 60 7.53 -12.65 3.97
C LYS A 60 6.53 -11.64 4.56
N ALA A 61 5.59 -11.18 3.74
CA ALA A 61 4.51 -10.31 4.20
C ALA A 61 3.76 -10.98 5.36
N ARG A 62 3.39 -10.19 6.37
CA ARG A 62 2.67 -10.64 7.56
C ARG A 62 1.41 -9.82 7.71
N VAL A 63 0.37 -10.45 8.24
CA VAL A 63 -0.80 -9.74 8.73
C VAL A 63 -0.48 -9.28 10.13
N ASP A 64 -0.54 -7.97 10.36
CA ASP A 64 -0.47 -7.41 11.70
C ASP A 64 -1.89 -7.13 12.18
N PHE A 65 -2.19 -7.58 13.38
CA PHE A 65 -3.49 -7.33 14.01
C PHE A 65 -3.25 -6.26 15.06
N GLU A 66 -3.33 -4.99 14.64
CA GLU A 66 -3.28 -3.89 15.59
C GLU A 66 -4.67 -3.72 16.22
N GLY A 67 -4.70 -3.71 17.55
CA GLY A 67 -5.90 -3.58 18.39
C GLY A 67 -5.56 -2.95 19.73
#